data_AF-A0A6J7GIY8-F1
#
_entry.id   AF-A0A6J7GIY8-F1
#
_cell.length_a   1.000
_cell.length_b   1.000
_cell.length_c   1.000
_cell.angle_alpha   90.00
_cell.angle_beta   90.00
_cell.angle_gamma   90.00
#
_symmetry.space_group_name_H-M   'P 1'
#
loop_
_entity.id
_entity.type
_entity.pdbx_description
1 polymer ?
#
loop_
_entity_poly.entity_id
_entity_poly.type
_entity_poly.pdbx_seq_one_letter_code
_entity_poly.pdbx_strand_id
1 'polypeptide(L)' 'MTLSGYTYQIGDLFTTSKTGVTGRIAGFEPMSNKVTRVSLVLANGSRRLAMVKTSK' A
#
# COMPACT_ATOMS: atom_id res chain seq x y z
N MET A 1 7.96 0.71 -5.86
CA MET A 1 7.96 1.66 -4.72
C MET A 1 8.46 0.94 -3.48
N THR A 2 9.46 1.48 -2.80
CA THR A 2 9.98 0.90 -1.56
C THR A 2 9.13 1.39 -0.39
N LEU A 3 8.52 0.45 0.34
CA LEU A 3 7.70 0.71 1.52
C LEU A 3 8.25 -0.12 2.68
N SER A 4 8.62 0.55 3.78
CA SER A 4 9.13 -0.10 4.98
C SER A 4 10.29 -1.10 4.73
N GLY A 5 11.14 -0.83 3.74
CA GLY A 5 12.28 -1.69 3.37
C GLY A 5 11.99 -2.79 2.35
N TYR A 6 10.75 -2.93 1.88
CA TYR A 6 10.37 -3.89 0.83
C TYR A 6 9.98 -3.15 -0.45
N THR A 7 10.33 -3.71 -1.60
CA THR A 7 9.96 -3.15 -2.90
C THR A 7 8.66 -3.76 -3.38
N TYR A 8 7.65 -2.92 -3.60
CA TYR A 8 6.34 -3.31 -4.12
C TYR A 8 6.09 -2.69 -5.50
N GLN A 9 5.28 -3.37 -6.30
CA GLN A 9 4.81 -2.94 -7.60
C GLN A 9 3.28 -2.92 -7.65
N ILE A 10 2.73 -2.26 -8.68
CA ILE A 10 1.29 -2.32 -8.95
C ILE A 10 0.94 -3.78 -9.28
N GLY A 11 -0.12 -4.29 -8.67
CA GLY A 11 -0.55 -5.69 -8.79
C GLY A 11 -0.10 -6.58 -7.64
N ASP A 12 0.92 -6.19 -6.88
CA ASP A 12 1.43 -6.97 -5.75
C ASP A 12 0.40 -7.05 -4.62
N LEU A 13 0.42 -8.18 -3.91
CA LEU A 13 -0.32 -8.33 -2.66
C LEU A 13 0.32 -7.48 -1.57
N PHE A 14 -0.52 -6.70 -0.89
CA PHE A 14 -0.11 -5.84 0.19
C PHE A 14 -1.11 -5.97 1.35
N THR A 15 -0.57 -6.21 2.54
CA THR A 15 -1.34 -6.32 3.78
C THR A 15 -1.07 -5.10 4.65
N THR A 16 -2.13 -4.38 5.02
CA THR A 16 -2.00 -3.22 5.90
C THR A 16 -1.64 -3.67 7.31
N SER A 17 -0.53 -3.19 7.84
CA SER A 17 -0.04 -3.60 9.17
C SER A 17 -0.98 -3.27 10.33
N LYS A 18 -1.76 -2.17 10.23
CA LYS A 18 -2.66 -1.72 11.30
C LYS A 18 -4.03 -2.41 11.29
N THR A 19 -4.57 -2.71 10.10
CA THR A 19 -5.95 -3.26 9.98
C THR A 19 -5.97 -4.70 9.48
N GLY A 20 -4.83 -5.30 9.13
CA GLY A 20 -4.74 -6.68 8.64
C GLY A 20 -5.44 -6.91 7.29
N VAL A 21 -5.74 -5.83 6.55
CA VAL A 21 -6.48 -5.95 5.29
C VAL A 21 -5.50 -6.25 4.17
N THR A 22 -5.74 -7.33 3.44
CA THR A 22 -4.96 -7.70 2.27
C THR A 22 -5.69 -7.30 0.99
N GLY A 23 -4.98 -6.63 0.09
CA GLY A 23 -5.46 -6.29 -1.25
C GLY A 23 -4.31 -6.25 -2.25
N ARG A 24 -4.64 -6.10 -3.53
CA ARG A 24 -3.64 -5.85 -4.57
C ARG A 24 -3.42 -4.36 -4.74
N ILE A 25 -2.17 -3.95 -4.90
CA ILE A 25 -1.85 -2.54 -5.11
C ILE A 25 -2.36 -2.08 -6.47
N ALA A 26 -3.19 -1.04 -6.49
CA ALA A 26 -3.65 -0.37 -7.69
C ALA A 26 -2.87 0.90 -8.01
N GLY A 27 -2.20 1.48 -7.02
CA GLY A 27 -1.39 2.68 -7.23
C GLY A 27 -0.66 3.15 -5.97
N PHE A 28 0.37 3.96 -6.20
CA PHE A 28 1.16 4.61 -5.16
C PHE A 28 1.06 6.12 -5.31
N GLU A 29 0.86 6.81 -4.21
CA GLU A 29 0.78 8.26 -4.18
C GLU A 29 1.62 8.78 -3.01
N PRO A 30 2.84 9.28 -3.28
CA PRO A 30 3.70 9.86 -2.26
C PRO A 30 3.02 11.08 -1.65
N MET A 31 2.79 11.07 -0.33
CA MET A 31 2.23 12.22 0.40
C MET A 31 3.33 13.06 1.03
N SER A 32 4.43 12.43 1.43
CA SER A 32 5.65 13.06 1.94
C SER A 32 6.83 12.09 1.81
N ASN A 33 8.05 12.55 2.10
CA ASN A 33 9.25 11.69 2.10
C ASN A 33 9.15 10.49 3.07
N LYS A 34 8.24 10.54 4.05
CA LYS A 34 8.08 9.49 5.07
C LYS A 34 6.82 8.65 4.88
N VAL A 35 5.84 9.12 4.10
CA VAL A 35 4.52 8.48 3.99
C VAL A 35 4.08 8.41 2.54
N THR A 36 3.71 7.21 2.12
CA THR A 36 3.09 6.93 0.82
C THR A 36 1.69 6.41 1.05
N ARG A 37 0.72 6.98 0.32
CA ARG A 37 -0.64 6.45 0.24
C ARG A 37 -0.66 5.36 -0.82
N VAL A 38 -1.09 4.17 -0.43
CA VAL A 38 -1.23 3.00 -1.30
C VAL A 38 -2.70 2.76 -1.54
N SER A 39 -3.09 2.72 -2.80
CA SER A 39 -4.43 2.32 -3.21
C SER A 39 -4.46 0.81 -3.37
N LEU A 40 -5.42 0.16 -2.73
CA LEU A 40 -5.61 -1.28 -2.72
C LEU A 40 -6.96 -1.64 -3.35
N VAL A 41 -6.97 -2.69 -4.17
CA VAL A 41 -8.17 -3.37 -4.63
C VAL A 41 -8.29 -4.67 -3.86
N LEU A 42 -9.37 -4.80 -3.12
CA LEU A 42 -9.67 -5.98 -2.31
C LEU A 42 -10.27 -7.09 -3.19
N ALA A 43 -10.27 -8.32 -2.67
CA ALA A 43 -10.81 -9.47 -3.39
C ALA A 43 -12.30 -9.32 -3.77
N ASN A 44 -13.06 -8.54 -3.00
CA ASN A 44 -14.46 -8.22 -3.27
C ASN A 44 -14.65 -7.04 -4.27
N GLY A 45 -13.58 -6.60 -4.94
CA GLY A 45 -13.60 -5.47 -5.87
C GLY A 45 -13.63 -4.08 -5.22
N SER A 46 -13.75 -4.00 -3.88
CA SER A 46 -13.74 -2.71 -3.17
C SER A 46 -12.36 -2.07 -3.20
N ARG A 47 -12.33 -0.73 -3.24
CA ARG A 47 -11.09 0.04 -3.15
C ARG A 47 -10.85 0.54 -1.74
N ARG A 48 -9.60 0.48 -1.29
CA ARG A 48 -9.20 0.99 0.03
C ARG A 48 -7.90 1.76 -0.07
N LEU A 49 -7.75 2.77 0.77
CA LEU A 49 -6.54 3.57 0.86
C LEU A 49 -5.81 3.20 2.14
N ALA A 50 -4.50 2.99 2.05
CA ALA A 50 -3.64 2.68 3.18
C ALA A 50 -2.46 3.67 3.21
N MET A 51 -2.22 4.28 4.36
CA MET A 51 -1.03 5.10 4.57
C MET A 51 0.10 4.20 5.08
N VAL A 52 1.21 4.19 4.38
CA VAL A 52 2.35 3.31 4.65
C VAL A 52 3.60 4.15 4.79
N LYS A 53 4.46 3.81 5.74
CA LYS A 53 5.75 4.46 5.88
C LYS A 53 6.66 4.07 4.72
N THR A 54 7.22 5.07 4.04
CA THR A 54 8.15 4.86 2.93
C THR A 54 9.51 4.35 3.43
N SER A 55 9.98 4.89 4.56
CA SER A 55 11.20 4.48 5.25
C SER A 55 10.89 3.81 6.59
N LYS A 56 11.80 2.93 7.04
CA LYS A 56 11.84 2.44 8.42
C LYS A 56 12.07 3.60 9.39
#